data_AF-A0A959UUC5-F1
#
_entry.id   AF-A0A959UUC5-F1
#
_cell.length_a   1.000
_cell.length_b   1.000
_cell.length_c   1.000
_cell.angle_alpha   90.00
_cell.angle_beta   90.00
_cell.angle_gamma   90.00
#
_symmetry.space_group_name_H-M   'P 1'
#
loop_
_entity.id
_entity.type
_entity.pdbx_description
1 polymer ?
#
loop_
_entity_poly.entity_id
_entity_poly.type
_entity_poly.pdbx_seq_one_letter_code
_entity_poly.pdbx_strand_id
1 'polypeptide(L)' 'MDIVHRLATDLMEGSPLAGKRILVTAGPTREAIDPVRYIGNRSSGRMGFAIAEEAAARGARVE' A
#
# COMPACT_ATOMS: atom_id res chain seq x y z
N MET A 1 19.01 -1.93 12.57
CA MET A 1 18.38 -0.62 12.30
C MET A 1 19.47 0.43 12.38
N ASP A 2 19.69 1.19 11.32
CA ASP A 2 20.69 2.27 11.33
C ASP A 2 20.10 3.56 11.94
N ILE A 3 20.92 4.60 12.07
CA ILE A 3 20.52 5.89 12.61
C ILE A 3 19.44 6.58 11.75
N VAL A 4 19.47 6.42 10.42
CA VAL A 4 18.50 7.00 9.50
C VAL A 4 17.12 6.40 9.75
N HIS A 5 17.04 5.09 9.92
CA HIS A 5 15.79 4.40 10.24
C HIS A 5 15.21 4.84 11.58
N ARG A 6 16.07 5.05 12.59
CA ARG A 6 15.61 5.52 13.90
C ARG A 6 15.08 6.95 13.84
N LEU A 7 15.82 7.84 13.18
CA LEU A 7 15.40 9.23 12.99
C LEU A 7 14.09 9.33 12.20
N ALA A 8 13.93 8.54 11.14
CA ALA A 8 12.68 8.50 10.38
C ALA A 8 11.48 8.09 11.25
N THR A 9 11.67 7.11 12.13
CA THR A 9 10.62 6.65 13.05
C THR A 9 10.26 7.71 14.09
N ASP A 10 11.27 8.33 14.72
CA ASP A 10 11.06 9.37 15.72
C ASP A 10 10.41 10.63 15.09
N LEU A 11 10.77 10.98 13.84
CA LEU A 11 10.14 12.08 13.09
C LEU A 11 8.68 11.79 12.67
N MET A 12 8.28 10.52 12.66
CA MET A 12 6.90 10.11 12.36
C MET A 12 5.99 10.13 13.60
N GLU A 13 6.52 10.34 14.82
CA GLU A 13 5.69 10.52 16.02
C GLU A 13 4.78 11.75 15.88
N GLY A 14 3.46 11.54 16.01
CA GLY A 14 2.45 12.58 15.81
C GLY A 14 1.91 12.69 14.38
N SER A 15 2.39 11.88 13.44
CA SER A 15 1.82 11.80 12.09
C SER A 15 0.36 11.34 12.14
N PRO A 16 -0.53 11.84 11.26
CA PRO A 16 -1.96 11.56 11.35
C PRO A 16 -2.36 10.07 11.34
N LEU A 17 -1.55 9.21 10.72
CA LEU A 17 -1.81 7.76 10.65
C LEU A 17 -0.82 6.93 11.48
N ALA A 18 -0.01 7.57 12.34
CA ALA A 18 0.93 6.88 13.22
C ALA A 18 0.24 5.78 14.03
N GLY A 19 0.85 4.59 14.05
CA GLY A 19 0.34 3.41 14.78
C GLY A 19 -0.88 2.72 14.15
N LYS A 20 -1.36 3.18 12.98
CA LYS A 20 -2.42 2.51 12.23
C LYS A 20 -1.84 1.44 11.30
N ARG A 21 -2.56 0.33 11.17
CA ARG A 21 -2.30 -0.70 10.14
C ARG A 21 -3.36 -0.58 9.06
N ILE A 22 -2.95 -0.50 7.81
CA ILE A 22 -3.86 -0.31 6.65
C ILE A 22 -3.52 -1.36 5.61
N LEU A 23 -4.50 -2.16 5.21
CA LEU A 23 -4.36 -3.10 4.10
C LEU A 23 -4.77 -2.40 2.80
N VAL A 24 -3.90 -2.38 1.80
CA VAL A 24 -4.19 -1.81 0.48
C VAL A 24 -4.01 -2.86 -0.60
N THR A 25 -5.09 -3.20 -1.30
CA THR A 25 -5.01 -4.03 -2.51
C THR A 25 -4.97 -3.15 -3.75
N ALA A 26 -4.11 -3.51 -4.70
CA ALA A 26 -3.93 -2.76 -5.94
C ALA A 26 -3.74 -3.68 -7.14
N GLY A 27 -4.27 -3.27 -8.29
CA GLY A 27 -4.15 -3.98 -9.56
C GLY A 27 -5.47 -4.57 -10.06
N PRO A 28 -5.43 -5.28 -11.20
CA PRO A 28 -6.60 -5.94 -11.76
C PRO A 28 -6.85 -7.30 -11.11
N THR A 29 -8.10 -7.74 -11.13
CA THR A 29 -8.50 -9.12 -10.80
C THR A 29 -8.49 -9.96 -12.08
N ARG A 30 -8.24 -11.27 -11.95
CA ARG A 30 -8.36 -12.24 -13.05
C ARG A 30 -9.21 -13.42 -12.57
N GLU A 31 -10.41 -13.51 -13.10
CA GLU A 31 -11.35 -14.61 -12.84
C GLU A 31 -11.24 -15.66 -13.95
N ALA A 32 -10.85 -16.88 -13.60
CA ALA A 32 -10.64 -17.95 -14.58
C ALA A 32 -11.96 -18.40 -15.23
N ILE A 33 -11.97 -18.51 -16.56
CA ILE A 33 -13.06 -19.16 -17.31
C ILE A 33 -12.63 -20.60 -17.64
N ASP A 34 -11.42 -20.74 -18.17
CA ASP A 34 -10.80 -22.00 -18.57
C ASP A 34 -9.26 -21.83 -18.52
N PRO A 35 -8.45 -22.84 -18.85
CA PRO A 35 -6.99 -22.76 -18.73
C PRO A 35 -6.32 -21.64 -19.54
N VAL A 36 -7.01 -21.04 -20.51
CA VAL A 36 -6.45 -20.03 -21.42
C VAL A 36 -7.11 -18.66 -21.21
N ARG A 37 -8.40 -18.62 -20.89
CA ARG A 37 -9.19 -17.38 -20.82
C ARG A 37 -9.53 -17.01 -19.39
N TYR A 38 -9.54 -15.71 -19.12
CA TYR A 38 -10.02 -15.13 -17.88
C TYR A 38 -10.78 -13.83 -18.15
N ILE A 39 -11.68 -13.47 -17.23
CA ILE A 39 -12.30 -12.14 -17.18
C ILE A 39 -11.44 -11.29 -16.26
N GLY A 40 -11.03 -10.11 -16.72
CA GLY A 40 -10.29 -9.16 -15.90
C GLY A 40 -10.82 -7.75 -16.05
N ASN A 41 -10.50 -6.91 -15.08
CA ASN A 41 -10.79 -5.49 -15.16
C ASN A 41 -9.58 -4.71 -15.74
N ARG A 42 -9.81 -3.47 -16.21
CA ARG A 42 -8.76 -2.61 -16.79
C ARG A 42 -8.02 -1.75 -15.75
N SER A 43 -8.04 -2.14 -14.46
CA SER A 43 -7.34 -1.40 -13.44
C SER A 43 -5.84 -1.41 -13.69
N SER A 44 -5.23 -0.22 -13.65
CA SER A 44 -3.78 -0.09 -13.68
C SER A 44 -3.12 -0.23 -12.31
N GLY A 45 -3.90 -0.31 -11.22
CA GLY A 45 -3.39 -0.36 -9.84
C GLY A 45 -2.73 0.93 -9.32
N ARG A 46 -2.38 1.89 -10.19
CA ARG A 46 -1.64 3.12 -9.86
C ARG A 46 -2.25 3.92 -8.69
N MET A 47 -3.58 3.99 -8.61
CA MET A 47 -4.26 4.66 -7.52
C MET A 47 -4.03 3.96 -6.17
N GLY A 48 -4.14 2.63 -6.13
CA GLY A 48 -3.90 1.85 -4.92
C GLY A 48 -2.46 2.01 -4.44
N PHE A 49 -1.49 1.97 -5.35
CA PHE A 49 -0.09 2.27 -5.02
C PHE A 49 0.11 3.69 -4.47
N ALA A 50 -0.45 4.71 -5.11
CA ALA A 50 -0.35 6.08 -4.63
C ALA A 50 -0.97 6.27 -3.23
N ILE A 51 -2.10 5.60 -2.95
CA ILE A 51 -2.72 5.60 -1.62
C ILE A 51 -1.84 4.90 -0.59
N ALA A 52 -1.25 3.75 -0.95
CA ALA A 52 -0.34 3.02 -0.08
C ALA A 52 0.91 3.84 0.28
N GLU A 53 1.51 4.51 -0.71
CA GLU A 53 2.66 5.40 -0.52
C GLU A 53 2.32 6.56 0.41
N GLU A 54 1.20 7.25 0.16
CA GLU A 54 0.79 8.39 0.98
C GLU A 54 0.41 7.97 2.41
N ALA A 55 -0.23 6.80 2.57
CA ALA A 55 -0.56 6.27 3.89
C ALA A 55 0.70 5.93 4.69
N ALA A 56 1.70 5.32 4.05
CA ALA A 56 3.00 5.05 4.66
C ALA A 56 3.74 6.34 5.03
N ALA A 57 3.75 7.33 4.12
CA ALA A 57 4.34 8.64 4.37
C ALA A 57 3.69 9.39 5.56
N ARG A 58 2.41 9.11 5.84
CA ARG A 58 1.66 9.67 6.97
C ARG A 58 1.74 8.84 8.26
N GLY A 59 2.61 7.84 8.34
CA GLY A 59 2.84 7.09 9.57
C GLY A 59 2.15 5.72 9.66
N ALA A 60 1.38 5.31 8.65
CA ALA A 60 0.73 4.01 8.68
C ALA A 60 1.71 2.87 8.38
N ARG A 61 1.48 1.73 9.01
CA ARG A 61 2.01 0.45 8.55
C ARG A 61 1.08 -0.08 7.46
N VAL A 62 1.52 -0.04 6.22
CA VAL A 62 0.75 -0.52 5.08
C VAL A 62 1.11 -1.99 4.78
N GLU A 63 0.08 -2.81 4.56
CA GLU A 63 0.16 -4.23 4.18
C GLU A 63 -0.55 -4.47 2.84
#